data_AF-A0A2E7BUH5-F1
#
_entry.id   AF-A0A2E7BUH5-F1
#
_cell.length_a   1.000
_cell.length_b   1.000
_cell.length_c   1.000
_cell.angle_alpha   90.00
_cell.angle_beta   90.00
_cell.angle_gamma   90.00
#
_symmetry.space_group_name_H-M   'P 1'
#
loop_
_entity.id
_entity.type
_entity.pdbx_description
1 polymer ?
#
loop_
_entity_poly.entity_id
_entity_poly.type
_entity_poly.pdbx_seq_one_letter_code
_entity_poly.pdbx_strand_id
1 'polypeptide(L)' 'DYAKHWGELKGFTLGLQFNPASPVTVENFIAFHNLVGNAPKLPGQDGFDTYAADLRAARDILAAAYGFNAANVESW' A
#
# COMPACT_ATOMS: atom_id res chain seq x y z
N ASP A 1 11.47 7.31 -10.51
CA ASP A 1 10.34 6.77 -11.27
C ASP A 1 9.10 6.62 -10.37
N TYR A 2 8.63 7.71 -9.77
CA TYR A 2 7.60 7.62 -8.72
C TYR A 2 6.20 7.33 -9.28
N ALA A 3 5.83 8.00 -10.38
CA ALA A 3 4.49 7.87 -10.95
C ALA A 3 4.22 6.47 -11.52
N LYS A 4 5.20 5.85 -12.19
CA LYS A 4 5.06 4.49 -12.71
C LYS A 4 4.87 3.48 -11.59
N HIS A 5 5.77 3.46 -10.60
CA HIS A 5 5.69 2.50 -9.50
C HIS A 5 4.45 2.68 -8.64
N TRP A 6 4.02 3.92 -8.42
CA TRP A 6 2.74 4.18 -7.77
C TRP A 6 1.56 3.64 -8.59
N GLY A 7 1.58 3.82 -9.91
CA GLY A 7 0.55 3.29 -10.81
C GLY A 7 0.47 1.77 -10.79
N GLU A 8 1.62 1.09 -10.79
CA GLU A 8 1.72 -0.37 -10.62
C GLU A 8 1.14 -0.81 -9.27
N LEU A 9 1.59 -0.21 -8.16
CA LEU A 9 1.08 -0.48 -6.82
C LEU A 9 -0.44 -0.31 -6.74
N LYS A 10 -0.96 0.85 -7.17
CA LYS A 10 -2.39 1.17 -7.07
C LYS A 10 -3.22 0.23 -7.96
N GLY A 11 -2.78 0.00 -9.19
CA GLY A 11 -3.48 -0.86 -10.15
C GLY A 11 -3.58 -2.30 -9.68
N PHE A 12 -2.47 -2.89 -9.21
CA PHE A 12 -2.46 -4.28 -8.75
C PHE A 12 -3.30 -4.47 -7.48
N THR A 13 -3.17 -3.57 -6.51
CA THR A 13 -3.88 -3.69 -5.23
C THR A 13 -5.37 -3.42 -5.34
N LEU A 14 -5.80 -2.55 -6.28
CA LEU A 14 -7.22 -2.33 -6.56
C LEU A 14 -7.92 -3.63 -7.00
N GLY A 15 -7.22 -4.51 -7.72
CA GLY A 15 -7.77 -5.81 -8.12
C GLY A 15 -8.03 -6.76 -6.95
N LEU A 16 -7.20 -6.69 -5.89
CA LEU A 16 -7.26 -7.61 -4.75
C LEU A 16 -8.57 -7.48 -3.95
N GLN A 17 -9.15 -6.29 -3.89
CA GLN A 17 -10.37 -6.03 -3.11
C GLN A 17 -11.63 -6.72 -3.66
N PHE A 18 -11.58 -7.19 -4.90
CA PHE A 18 -12.69 -7.86 -5.55
C PHE A 18 -12.67 -9.39 -5.38
N ASN A 19 -11.66 -9.93 -4.69
CA ASN A 19 -11.62 -11.35 -4.38
C ASN A 19 -12.51 -11.65 -3.16
N PRO A 20 -13.59 -12.44 -3.29
CA PRO A 20 -14.46 -12.80 -2.15
C PRO A 20 -13.77 -13.67 -1.10
N ALA A 21 -12.64 -14.30 -1.45
CA ALA A 21 -11.80 -15.06 -0.53
C ALA A 21 -10.58 -14.26 -0.04
N SER A 22 -10.55 -12.94 -0.25
CA SER A 22 -9.47 -12.10 0.27
C SER A 22 -9.44 -12.15 1.80
N PRO A 23 -8.26 -12.34 2.42
CA PRO A 23 -8.13 -12.24 3.87
C PRO A 23 -8.08 -10.78 4.36
N VAL A 24 -7.91 -9.81 3.45
CA VAL A 24 -7.90 -8.38 3.76
C VAL A 24 -9.35 -7.91 3.91
N THR A 25 -9.69 -7.29 5.05
CA THR A 25 -11.03 -6.75 5.29
C THR A 25 -11.30 -5.48 4.48
N VAL A 26 -12.57 -5.11 4.34
CA VAL A 26 -12.96 -3.86 3.67
C VAL A 26 -12.31 -2.65 4.35
N GLU A 27 -12.31 -2.62 5.68
CA GLU A 27 -11.70 -1.54 6.46
C GLU A 27 -10.19 -1.44 6.20
N ASN A 28 -9.51 -2.59 6.10
CA ASN A 28 -8.08 -2.65 5.79
C ASN A 28 -7.78 -2.22 4.35
N PHE A 29 -8.63 -2.55 3.37
CA PHE A 29 -8.48 -2.01 2.01
C PHE A 29 -8.69 -0.50 1.95
N ILE A 30 -9.67 0.03 2.70
CA ILE A 30 -9.88 1.48 2.81
C ILE A 30 -8.64 2.14 3.43
N ALA A 31 -8.15 1.62 4.56
CA ALA A 31 -6.95 2.13 5.22
C ALA A 31 -5.73 2.08 4.29
N PHE A 32 -5.51 0.95 3.63
CA PHE A 32 -4.46 0.76 2.64
C PHE A 32 -4.53 1.82 1.52
N HIS A 33 -5.71 1.99 0.90
CA HIS A 33 -5.85 2.91 -0.21
C HIS A 33 -5.77 4.39 0.20
N ASN A 34 -6.12 4.72 1.45
CA ASN A 34 -5.92 6.06 2.01
C ASN A 34 -4.42 6.37 2.19
N LEU A 35 -3.64 5.42 2.70
CA LEU A 35 -2.18 5.56 2.85
C LEU A 35 -1.47 5.69 1.50
N VAL A 36 -1.86 4.88 0.51
CA VAL A 36 -1.32 4.98 -0.86
C VAL A 36 -1.79 6.26 -1.57
N GLY A 37 -2.96 6.78 -1.21
CA GLY A 37 -3.54 7.98 -1.80
C GLY A 37 -4.09 7.78 -3.22
N ASN A 38 -4.56 8.89 -3.81
CA ASN A 38 -5.12 8.95 -5.17
C ASN A 38 -4.11 9.47 -6.22
N ALA A 39 -2.92 9.88 -5.79
CA ALA A 39 -1.77 10.25 -6.60
C ALA A 39 -0.49 10.01 -5.76
N PRO A 40 0.68 9.79 -6.39
CA PRO A 40 1.93 9.72 -5.64
C PRO A 40 2.28 11.11 -5.08
N LYS A 41 2.96 11.14 -3.94
CA LYS A 41 3.69 12.33 -3.51
C LYS A 41 5.05 12.36 -4.22
N LEU A 42 5.37 13.50 -4.84
CA LEU A 42 6.64 13.72 -5.53
C LEU A 42 7.57 14.62 -4.73
N PRO A 43 8.91 14.54 -4.93
CA PRO A 43 9.85 15.42 -4.26
C PRO A 43 9.45 16.90 -4.38
N GLY A 44 9.46 17.62 -3.26
CA GLY A 44 9.04 19.03 -3.19
C GLY A 44 7.53 19.25 -3.05
N GLN A 45 6.71 18.20 -3.05
CA GLN A 45 5.29 18.30 -2.68
C GLN A 45 5.09 18.13 -1.19
N ASP A 46 4.05 18.77 -0.67
CA ASP A 46 3.62 18.58 0.72
C ASP A 46 3.26 17.12 1.02
N GLY A 47 3.77 16.62 2.15
CA GLY A 47 3.67 15.25 2.60
C GLY A 47 4.64 14.26 1.94
N PHE A 48 5.56 14.69 1.07
CA PHE A 48 6.57 13.79 0.49
C PHE A 48 7.44 13.12 1.55
N ASP A 49 7.88 13.88 2.56
CA ASP A 49 8.81 13.40 3.59
C ASP A 49 8.20 12.32 4.48
N THR A 50 6.87 12.28 4.62
CA THR A 50 6.15 11.26 5.40
C THR A 50 5.65 10.10 4.55
N TYR A 51 5.56 10.28 3.23
CA TYR A 51 4.89 9.32 2.35
C TYR A 51 5.55 7.93 2.35
N ALA A 52 6.87 7.85 2.53
CA ALA A 52 7.56 6.58 2.65
C ALA A 52 7.12 5.79 3.90
N ALA A 53 6.75 6.46 4.99
CA ALA A 53 6.19 5.80 6.18
C ALA A 53 4.76 5.31 5.90
N ASP A 54 3.95 6.11 5.21
CA ASP A 54 2.60 5.72 4.80
C ASP A 54 2.60 4.46 3.93
N LEU A 55 3.53 4.38 2.96
CA LEU A 55 3.68 3.21 2.09
C LEU A 55 4.13 1.95 2.86
N ARG A 56 4.97 2.10 3.90
CA ARG A 56 5.34 0.98 4.79
C ARG A 56 4.16 0.54 5.65
N ALA A 57 3.38 1.47 6.20
CA ALA A 57 2.15 1.13 6.90
C ALA A 57 1.15 0.40 5.99
N ALA A 58 1.04 0.81 4.72
CA ALA A 58 0.22 0.13 3.72
C ALA A 58 0.74 -1.30 3.44
N ARG A 59 2.05 -1.48 3.30
CA ARG A 59 2.70 -2.80 3.19
C ARG A 59 2.36 -3.68 4.39
N ASP A 60 2.42 -3.13 5.60
CA ASP A 60 2.21 -3.89 6.85
C ASP A 60 0.76 -4.38 6.98
N ILE A 61 -0.23 -3.63 6.46
CA ILE A 61 -1.62 -4.09 6.38
C ILE A 61 -1.72 -5.37 5.54
N LEU A 62 -1.10 -5.39 4.36
CA LEU A 62 -1.10 -6.57 3.50
C LEU A 62 -0.33 -7.72 4.16
N ALA A 63 0.84 -7.43 4.74
CA ALA A 63 1.64 -8.42 5.45
C ALA A 63 0.87 -9.11 6.58
N ALA A 64 0.17 -8.33 7.41
CA ALA A 64 -0.64 -8.86 8.50
C ALA A 64 -1.82 -9.69 7.98
N ALA A 65 -2.54 -9.21 6.97
CA ALA A 65 -3.69 -9.92 6.41
C ALA A 65 -3.32 -11.25 5.74
N TYR A 66 -2.19 -11.30 5.03
CA TYR A 66 -1.71 -12.52 4.38
C TYR A 66 -0.82 -13.40 5.26
N GLY A 67 -0.50 -12.98 6.48
CA GLY A 67 0.34 -13.73 7.42
C GLY A 67 1.79 -13.88 6.93
N PHE A 68 2.31 -12.89 6.20
CA PHE A 68 3.68 -12.93 5.72
C PHE A 68 4.69 -12.80 6.86
N ASN A 69 5.83 -13.47 6.72
CA ASN A 69 6.90 -13.39 7.71
C ASN A 69 7.47 -11.97 7.77
N ALA A 70 7.51 -11.38 8.97
CA ALA A 70 7.96 -10.00 9.17
C ALA A 70 9.38 -9.75 8.67
N ALA A 71 10.31 -10.70 8.86
CA ALA A 71 11.69 -10.52 8.40
C ALA A 71 11.79 -10.45 6.87
N ASN A 72 10.92 -11.17 6.15
CA ASN A 72 10.84 -11.07 4.70
C ASN A 72 10.23 -9.73 4.27
N VAL A 73 9.18 -9.29 4.95
CA VAL A 73 8.46 -8.04 4.65
C VAL A 73 9.35 -6.81 4.85
N GLU A 74 10.22 -6.83 5.86
CA GLU A 74 11.19 -5.76 6.10
C GLU A 74 12.25 -5.64 4.99
N SER A 75 12.43 -6.67 4.17
CA SER A 75 13.38 -6.64 3.05
C SER A 75 12.78 -6.18 1.71
N TRP A 76 11.48 -5.87 1.67
CA TRP A 76 10.76 -5.39 0.49
C TRP A 76 10.99 -3.90 0.19
#